data_AF-A0A2D6XCM0-F1
#
_entry.id   AF-A0A2D6XCM0-F1
#
_cell.length_a   1.000
_cell.length_b   1.000
_cell.length_c   1.000
_cell.angle_alpha   90.00
_cell.angle_beta   90.00
_cell.angle_gamma   90.00
#
_symmetry.space_group_name_H-M   'P 1'
#
loop_
_entity.id
_entity.type
_entity.pdbx_description
1 polymer ?
#
loop_
_entity_poly.entity_id
_entity_poly.type
_entity_poly.pdbx_seq_one_letter_code
_entity_poly.pdbx_strand_id
1 'polypeptide(L)'
;MSTFADMKKQRKSNLTSLIKETEKITSPNVFGDTDDRFWRPELDKSGNGYAVVRFLPAPDGEDLPWARMWNHGFQGPGGWYIENSLTTLGQKDPVSEHNSQLWNSGIEANKEVARKQKRRLNYTANVYIIKDPAHPENEGQVKFYRFGKKIFDKINDLMNPEFEDESPVNPFDLWEGANFKMKIRKIEGYSNYDKSEFETPTALLDDEARLEEIWKSEFSLKELVSTDKFKTFEELKIKLDKVLGLGTENIPPAFSLPKDKTEDVPFDGGVPIQTTPKPAAESEDNDEEALGYFQKLAETA
;
A
#
# COMPACT_ATOMS: atom_id res chain seq x y z
N MET A 1 -4.69 -1.37 24.28
CA MET A 1 -4.85 -2.32 25.40
C MET A 1 -5.67 -3.52 24.95
N SER A 2 -5.10 -4.37 24.10
CA SER A 2 -5.32 -5.83 24.19
C SER A 2 -4.42 -6.36 25.34
N THR A 3 -4.32 -7.68 25.57
CA THR A 3 -3.74 -8.19 26.83
C THR A 3 -3.01 -9.55 26.72
N PHE A 4 -2.64 -10.11 27.89
CA PHE A 4 -2.02 -11.45 28.07
C PHE A 4 -3.12 -12.54 28.01
N ALA A 5 -4.25 -12.29 27.35
CA ALA A 5 -5.32 -13.25 27.06
C ALA A 5 -5.55 -13.44 25.52
N ASP A 6 -5.08 -12.48 24.72
CA ASP A 6 -5.19 -12.37 23.27
C ASP A 6 -4.15 -13.22 22.46
N MET A 7 -2.94 -12.71 22.19
CA MET A 7 -2.00 -13.06 21.07
C MET A 7 -1.26 -14.46 20.91
N LYS A 8 -1.97 -15.59 20.99
CA LYS A 8 -1.52 -17.03 21.04
C LYS A 8 -1.00 -17.78 19.73
N LYS A 9 -1.79 -18.59 18.92
CA LYS A 9 -1.59 -19.53 17.69
C LYS A 9 -0.25 -19.41 17.01
N GLN A 10 0.21 -18.19 16.88
CA GLN A 10 0.94 -17.73 15.74
C GLN A 10 2.30 -18.45 15.60
N ARG A 11 2.78 -19.19 16.62
CA ARG A 11 3.85 -20.22 16.61
C ARG A 11 4.11 -20.89 15.24
N LYS A 12 5.41 -21.07 14.94
CA LYS A 12 6.06 -22.03 13.99
C LYS A 12 6.49 -21.53 12.59
N SER A 13 6.70 -20.22 12.38
CA SER A 13 7.60 -19.70 11.32
C SER A 13 8.73 -18.75 11.82
N ASN A 14 10.05 -19.07 11.78
CA ASN A 14 10.78 -20.28 12.22
C ASN A 14 12.30 -20.20 11.77
N LEU A 15 12.83 -20.67 10.61
CA LEU A 15 14.28 -20.61 10.22
C LEU A 15 14.64 -20.10 8.81
N THR A 16 14.32 -20.85 7.73
CA THR A 16 14.94 -20.72 6.38
C THR A 16 14.71 -19.43 5.57
N SER A 17 14.49 -18.29 6.22
CA SER A 17 15.06 -17.01 5.74
C SER A 17 16.55 -17.16 5.39
N LEU A 18 17.21 -18.16 5.99
CA LEU A 18 18.50 -18.76 5.64
C LEU A 18 18.59 -19.53 4.28
N ILE A 19 17.61 -19.51 3.36
CA ILE A 19 17.67 -20.27 2.08
C ILE A 19 17.54 -19.48 0.76
N LYS A 20 16.71 -18.42 0.61
CA LYS A 20 16.83 -17.49 -0.55
C LYS A 20 17.26 -16.05 -0.22
N GLU A 21 18.53 -15.92 0.16
CA GLU A 21 19.36 -14.85 -0.44
C GLU A 21 19.72 -15.15 -1.92
N THR A 22 19.40 -16.36 -2.38
CA THR A 22 20.04 -17.09 -3.48
C THR A 22 19.51 -16.80 -4.89
N GLU A 23 18.28 -16.30 -5.08
CA GLU A 23 17.68 -16.11 -6.43
C GLU A 23 17.17 -14.67 -6.67
N LYS A 24 18.11 -13.77 -6.94
CA LYS A 24 17.91 -12.32 -7.15
C LYS A 24 17.28 -11.96 -8.52
N ILE A 25 16.19 -12.62 -8.92
CA ILE A 25 15.65 -12.57 -10.30
C ILE A 25 14.13 -12.27 -10.36
N THR A 26 13.75 -11.29 -11.19
CA THR A 26 12.40 -10.77 -11.51
C THR A 26 11.63 -10.00 -10.42
N SER A 27 11.74 -8.67 -10.49
CA SER A 27 10.94 -7.67 -9.75
C SER A 27 9.41 -7.80 -10.00
N PRO A 28 8.54 -7.31 -9.09
CA PRO A 28 8.25 -5.86 -9.07
C PRO A 28 8.12 -5.22 -7.67
N ASN A 29 8.21 -3.88 -7.64
CA ASN A 29 7.90 -2.98 -6.51
C ASN A 29 8.56 -3.31 -5.15
N VAL A 30 9.84 -2.97 -5.00
CA VAL A 30 10.43 -2.76 -3.66
C VAL A 30 10.13 -1.33 -3.21
N PHE A 31 9.48 -1.21 -2.05
CA PHE A 31 9.20 0.06 -1.39
C PHE A 31 9.84 0.02 0.00
N GLY A 32 11.02 0.62 0.13
CA GLY A 32 11.64 0.89 1.44
C GLY A 32 11.96 -0.33 2.32
N ASP A 33 11.89 -1.57 1.81
CA ASP A 33 12.07 -2.80 2.60
C ASP A 33 13.56 -3.08 2.89
N THR A 34 14.22 -2.13 3.57
CA THR A 34 15.48 -2.32 4.32
C THR A 34 15.22 -2.32 5.83
N ASP A 35 13.97 -2.62 6.22
CA ASP A 35 13.48 -2.68 7.59
C ASP A 35 13.17 -4.15 7.91
N ASP A 36 14.02 -4.76 8.74
CA ASP A 36 13.96 -6.19 9.10
C ASP A 36 12.65 -6.58 9.83
N ARG A 37 11.80 -5.61 10.18
CA ARG A 37 10.44 -5.87 10.66
C ARG A 37 9.53 -6.40 9.56
N PHE A 38 9.78 -6.12 8.28
CA PHE A 38 8.93 -6.61 7.19
C PHE A 38 9.22 -8.07 6.82
N TRP A 39 8.17 -8.83 6.60
CA TRP A 39 8.21 -10.21 6.08
C TRP A 39 7.32 -10.37 4.85
N ARG A 40 7.71 -11.31 4.00
CA ARG A 40 6.95 -11.79 2.85
C ARG A 40 7.32 -13.26 2.64
N PRO A 41 6.38 -14.16 2.34
CA PRO A 41 6.71 -15.56 2.11
C PRO A 41 7.55 -15.68 0.84
N GLU A 42 8.57 -16.53 0.92
CA GLU A 42 9.46 -16.82 -0.19
C GLU A 42 8.71 -17.50 -1.35
N LEU A 43 9.14 -17.27 -2.59
CA LEU A 43 8.60 -17.97 -3.77
C LEU A 43 9.58 -19.02 -4.27
N ASP A 44 9.08 -20.18 -4.67
CA ASP A 44 9.83 -21.24 -5.36
C ASP A 44 10.25 -20.83 -6.78
N LYS A 45 11.06 -21.67 -7.43
CA LYS A 45 11.53 -21.46 -8.82
C LYS A 45 10.40 -21.37 -9.85
N SER A 46 9.20 -21.83 -9.52
CA SER A 46 7.98 -21.77 -10.34
C SER A 46 7.08 -20.58 -9.96
N GLY A 47 7.47 -19.76 -8.98
CA GLY A 47 6.71 -18.61 -8.49
C GLY A 47 5.55 -18.95 -7.56
N ASN A 48 5.51 -20.16 -6.98
CA ASN A 48 4.58 -20.50 -5.91
C ASN A 48 5.17 -20.16 -4.55
N GLY A 49 4.36 -19.64 -3.63
CA GLY A 49 4.73 -19.46 -2.23
C GLY A 49 3.73 -20.17 -1.35
N TYR A 50 4.20 -20.81 -0.28
CA TYR A 50 3.32 -21.31 0.78
C TYR A 50 3.78 -20.75 2.11
N ALA A 51 2.86 -20.12 2.84
CA ALA A 51 3.03 -19.92 4.26
C ALA A 51 1.68 -20.08 4.97
N VAL A 52 1.73 -20.27 6.28
CA VAL A 52 0.62 -19.95 7.17
C VAL A 52 1.07 -18.78 8.00
N VAL A 53 0.26 -17.74 8.08
CA VAL A 53 0.42 -16.61 9.00
C VAL A 53 -0.87 -16.44 9.77
N ARG A 54 -0.86 -15.49 10.69
CA ARG A 54 -2.08 -15.05 11.35
C ARG A 54 -1.91 -13.55 11.62
N PHE A 55 -3.00 -12.80 11.48
CA PHE A 55 -2.99 -11.37 11.71
C PHE A 55 -3.15 -11.02 13.19
N LEU A 56 -2.68 -9.84 13.56
CA LEU A 56 -2.60 -9.36 14.95
C LEU A 56 -3.56 -8.20 15.20
N PRO A 57 -4.01 -7.97 16.45
CA PRO A 57 -4.93 -6.91 16.84
C PRO A 57 -4.25 -5.54 16.66
N ALA A 58 -4.82 -4.51 17.25
CA ALA A 58 -4.12 -3.25 17.32
C ALA A 58 -2.95 -3.34 18.34
N PRO A 59 -1.76 -2.80 18.01
CA PRO A 59 -0.69 -2.55 18.98
C PRO A 59 -1.19 -1.72 20.18
N ASP A 60 -0.44 -1.67 21.27
CA ASP A 60 -0.87 -0.82 22.39
C ASP A 60 -0.91 0.67 22.04
N GLY A 61 -1.92 1.37 22.56
CA GLY A 61 -2.25 2.73 22.15
C GLY A 61 -2.77 2.88 20.72
N GLU A 62 -3.10 1.79 20.02
CA GLU A 62 -3.67 1.81 18.68
C GLU A 62 -5.07 1.18 18.62
N ASP A 63 -5.83 1.56 17.58
CA ASP A 63 -7.27 1.30 17.44
C ASP A 63 -7.58 0.38 16.24
N LEU A 64 -6.61 0.17 15.35
CA LEU A 64 -6.75 -0.61 14.11
C LEU A 64 -5.61 -1.62 13.98
N PRO A 65 -5.91 -2.88 13.61
CA PRO A 65 -4.89 -3.91 13.34
C PRO A 65 -4.16 -3.75 11.99
N TRP A 66 -4.39 -2.65 11.26
CA TRP A 66 -3.66 -2.35 10.02
C TRP A 66 -3.39 -0.85 9.84
N ALA A 67 -2.18 -0.53 9.37
CA ALA A 67 -1.88 0.73 8.71
C ALA A 67 -2.36 0.68 7.24
N ARG A 68 -2.92 1.77 6.74
CA ARG A 68 -3.34 1.93 5.33
C ARG A 68 -2.41 2.92 4.63
N MET A 69 -1.72 2.49 3.58
CA MET A 69 -0.74 3.30 2.84
C MET A 69 -1.06 3.35 1.34
N TRP A 70 -1.07 4.56 0.78
CA TRP A 70 -1.08 4.77 -0.68
C TRP A 70 0.33 5.06 -1.19
N ASN A 71 0.71 4.49 -2.32
CA ASN A 71 2.02 4.72 -2.92
C ASN A 71 2.04 4.65 -4.45
N HIS A 72 2.97 5.37 -5.08
CA HIS A 72 3.12 5.38 -6.54
C HIS A 72 4.36 4.58 -6.96
N GLY A 73 4.18 3.65 -7.90
CA GLY A 73 5.25 2.78 -8.40
C GLY A 73 5.15 2.60 -9.91
N PHE A 74 5.96 3.35 -10.66
CA PHE A 74 6.01 3.33 -12.13
C PHE A 74 7.40 3.71 -12.67
N GLN A 75 7.64 3.48 -13.96
CA GLN A 75 8.86 3.86 -14.65
C GLN A 75 8.54 4.88 -15.76
N GLY A 76 9.38 5.90 -15.89
CA GLY A 76 9.37 6.90 -16.98
C GLY A 76 10.75 7.06 -17.61
N PRO A 77 10.93 7.99 -18.56
CA PRO A 77 12.21 8.22 -19.25
C PRO A 77 13.40 8.47 -18.31
N GLY A 78 13.18 9.16 -17.19
CA GLY A 78 14.19 9.46 -16.17
C GLY A 78 14.35 8.40 -15.07
N GLY A 79 13.81 7.19 -15.24
CA GLY A 79 13.95 6.06 -14.31
C GLY A 79 12.68 5.73 -13.53
N TRP A 80 12.83 5.33 -12.27
CA TRP A 80 11.71 4.84 -11.44
C TRP A 80 11.17 5.88 -10.46
N TYR A 81 9.86 6.10 -10.51
CA TYR A 81 9.11 6.78 -9.45
C TYR A 81 8.57 5.73 -8.48
N ILE A 82 9.10 5.77 -7.26
CA ILE A 82 8.78 4.89 -6.13
C ILE A 82 8.80 5.83 -4.92
N GLU A 83 7.63 6.37 -4.55
CA GLU A 83 7.42 7.26 -3.39
C GLU A 83 6.04 7.06 -2.74
N ASN A 84 5.97 7.28 -1.42
CA ASN A 84 4.72 7.22 -0.65
C ASN A 84 3.83 8.41 -1.02
N SER A 85 2.53 8.17 -1.19
CA SER A 85 1.59 9.20 -1.60
C SER A 85 1.10 10.01 -0.41
N LEU A 86 1.24 11.33 -0.51
CA LEU A 86 0.71 12.29 0.48
C LEU A 86 -0.81 12.18 0.68
N THR A 87 -1.52 11.58 -0.29
CA THR A 87 -2.95 11.25 -0.13
C THR A 87 -3.26 10.24 0.98
N THR A 88 -2.24 9.54 1.51
CA THR A 88 -2.36 8.75 2.76
C THR A 88 -2.68 9.63 3.96
N LEU A 89 -2.10 10.83 4.01
CA LEU A 89 -2.30 11.84 5.05
C LEU A 89 -3.48 12.78 4.73
N GLY A 90 -4.29 12.47 3.70
CA GLY A 90 -5.33 13.36 3.18
C GLY A 90 -4.80 14.60 2.44
N GLN A 91 -3.49 14.69 2.18
CA GLN A 91 -2.85 15.85 1.58
C GLN A 91 -2.81 15.79 0.05
N LYS A 92 -2.54 16.93 -0.59
CA LYS A 92 -2.26 17.04 -2.04
C LYS A 92 -1.02 16.24 -2.41
N ASP A 93 -1.01 15.69 -3.62
CA ASP A 93 0.01 14.78 -4.12
C ASP A 93 0.28 15.08 -5.60
N PRO A 94 1.54 15.30 -6.03
CA PRO A 94 1.83 15.83 -7.35
C PRO A 94 1.58 14.82 -8.47
N VAL A 95 1.69 13.52 -8.18
CA VAL A 95 1.39 12.45 -9.15
C VAL A 95 -0.13 12.32 -9.33
N SER A 96 -0.88 12.48 -8.25
CA SER A 96 -2.35 12.47 -8.27
C SER A 96 -2.94 13.68 -8.99
N GLU A 97 -2.36 14.87 -8.81
CA GLU A 97 -2.73 16.06 -9.60
C GLU A 97 -2.38 15.89 -11.09
N HIS A 98 -1.17 15.42 -11.42
CA HIS A 98 -0.77 15.15 -12.81
C HIS A 98 -1.66 14.09 -13.49
N ASN A 99 -1.94 12.98 -12.81
CA ASN A 99 -2.85 11.95 -13.32
C ASN A 99 -4.27 12.45 -13.54
N SER A 100 -4.74 13.41 -12.74
CA SER A 100 -6.06 14.02 -12.92
C SER A 100 -6.11 14.88 -14.19
N GLN A 101 -5.04 15.63 -14.49
CA GLN A 101 -4.90 16.36 -15.76
C GLN A 101 -4.86 15.41 -16.96
N LEU A 102 -4.08 14.32 -16.88
CA LEU A 102 -4.00 13.30 -17.91
C LEU A 102 -5.37 12.64 -18.18
N TRP A 103 -6.09 12.25 -17.12
CA TRP A 103 -7.41 11.62 -17.24
C TRP A 103 -8.45 12.57 -17.85
N ASN A 104 -8.51 13.81 -17.35
CA ASN A 104 -9.47 14.82 -17.78
C ASN A 104 -9.19 15.38 -19.18
N SER A 105 -8.00 15.13 -19.76
CA SER A 105 -7.70 15.46 -21.16
C SER A 105 -8.54 14.65 -22.17
N GLY A 106 -9.27 13.61 -21.73
CA GLY A 106 -10.11 12.76 -22.56
C GLY A 106 -9.35 11.75 -23.43
N ILE A 107 -8.12 12.08 -23.84
CA ILE A 107 -7.22 11.29 -24.70
C ILE A 107 -6.88 9.94 -24.05
N GLU A 108 -7.18 8.85 -24.76
CA GLU A 108 -7.02 7.50 -24.22
C GLU A 108 -5.56 7.11 -23.92
N ALA A 109 -4.59 7.63 -24.70
CA ALA A 109 -3.17 7.49 -24.40
C ALA A 109 -2.78 8.13 -23.05
N ASN A 110 -3.36 9.28 -22.71
CA ASN A 110 -3.10 9.96 -21.44
C ASN A 110 -3.77 9.23 -20.26
N LYS A 111 -5.01 8.74 -20.45
CA LYS A 111 -5.68 7.85 -19.49
C LYS A 111 -4.84 6.59 -19.23
N GLU A 112 -4.23 6.01 -20.25
CA GLU A 112 -3.38 4.82 -20.11
C GLU A 112 -2.06 5.11 -19.38
N VAL A 113 -1.47 6.30 -19.57
CA VAL A 113 -0.36 6.76 -18.71
C VAL A 113 -0.84 6.93 -17.25
N ALA A 114 -2.01 7.54 -17.02
CA ALA A 114 -2.57 7.72 -15.68
C ALA A 114 -2.89 6.37 -14.99
N ARG A 115 -3.35 5.35 -15.72
CA ARG A 115 -3.52 3.98 -15.20
C ARG A 115 -2.18 3.38 -14.75
N LYS A 116 -1.10 3.54 -15.51
CA LYS A 116 0.24 3.07 -15.15
C LYS A 116 0.84 3.81 -13.95
N GLN A 117 0.59 5.11 -13.82
CA GLN A 117 1.04 5.94 -12.71
C GLN A 117 0.15 5.87 -11.44
N LYS A 118 -1.03 5.23 -11.52
CA LYS A 118 -2.05 5.19 -10.46
C LYS A 118 -1.48 4.74 -9.10
N ARG A 119 -1.86 5.43 -8.03
CA ARG A 119 -1.55 5.01 -6.65
C ARG A 119 -2.07 3.61 -6.36
N ARG A 120 -1.25 2.80 -5.71
CA ARG A 120 -1.59 1.44 -5.28
C ARG A 120 -1.95 1.49 -3.79
N LEU A 121 -2.98 0.75 -3.40
CA LEU A 121 -3.37 0.60 -2.00
C LEU A 121 -2.64 -0.58 -1.41
N ASN A 122 -1.91 -0.34 -0.32
CA ASN A 122 -1.33 -1.37 0.51
C ASN A 122 -1.85 -1.21 1.94
N TYR A 123 -2.07 -2.35 2.58
CA TYR A 123 -2.30 -2.47 4.00
C TYR A 123 -1.05 -3.12 4.59
N THR A 124 -0.63 -2.67 5.77
CA THR A 124 0.37 -3.36 6.57
C THR A 124 -0.26 -3.69 7.90
N ALA A 125 -0.20 -4.95 8.31
CA ALA A 125 -0.60 -5.40 9.64
C ALA A 125 0.61 -6.05 10.30
N ASN A 126 0.63 -6.10 11.62
CA ASN A 126 1.46 -7.09 12.29
C ASN A 126 0.88 -8.49 12.01
N VAL A 127 1.77 -9.43 11.72
CA VAL A 127 1.50 -10.86 11.71
C VAL A 127 2.55 -11.52 12.59
N TYR A 128 2.17 -12.53 13.36
CA TYR A 128 3.13 -13.55 13.77
C TYR A 128 2.90 -14.76 12.85
N ILE A 129 4.01 -15.31 12.40
CA ILE A 129 4.09 -16.19 11.25
C ILE A 129 4.03 -17.66 11.73
N ILE A 130 3.07 -18.47 11.22
CA ILE A 130 2.72 -19.83 11.72
C ILE A 130 3.49 -20.97 11.06
N LYS A 131 3.73 -20.90 9.75
CA LYS A 131 4.52 -21.90 9.05
C LYS A 131 4.94 -21.37 7.71
N ASP A 132 6.18 -20.98 7.57
CA ASP A 132 6.79 -20.81 6.25
C ASP A 132 7.70 -22.04 6.04
N PRO A 133 7.42 -22.95 5.10
CA PRO A 133 8.33 -24.05 4.75
C PRO A 133 9.56 -23.56 4.00
N ALA A 134 9.51 -22.33 3.50
CA ALA A 134 10.68 -21.57 3.12
C ALA A 134 11.19 -20.70 4.27
N HIS A 135 10.65 -20.76 5.51
CA HIS A 135 11.34 -20.41 6.76
C HIS A 135 11.14 -21.39 8.00
N PRO A 136 11.58 -22.68 8.13
CA PRO A 136 11.29 -23.53 9.33
C PRO A 136 12.43 -24.13 10.22
N GLU A 137 12.70 -23.61 11.45
CA GLU A 137 13.33 -24.27 12.65
C GLU A 137 13.39 -23.45 13.99
N ASN A 138 13.54 -22.09 14.04
CA ASN A 138 13.60 -21.29 15.30
C ASN A 138 12.25 -20.82 15.92
N GLU A 139 11.17 -21.58 15.79
CA GLU A 139 9.79 -21.26 16.23
C GLU A 139 9.11 -19.99 15.64
N GLY A 140 9.20 -18.77 16.20
CA GLY A 140 8.19 -17.74 15.89
C GLY A 140 8.43 -16.28 16.30
N GLN A 141 8.17 -15.36 15.36
CA GLN A 141 8.36 -13.90 15.48
C GLN A 141 7.14 -13.12 14.99
N VAL A 142 6.92 -11.94 15.58
CA VAL A 142 6.11 -10.87 14.99
C VAL A 142 6.88 -10.18 13.86
N LYS A 143 6.20 -9.87 12.76
CA LYS A 143 6.68 -9.10 11.60
C LYS A 143 5.54 -8.28 11.00
N PHE A 144 5.86 -7.19 10.32
CA PHE A 144 4.94 -6.52 9.41
C PHE A 144 4.73 -7.37 8.16
N TYR A 145 3.48 -7.65 7.80
CA TYR A 145 3.13 -8.16 6.47
C TYR A 145 2.38 -7.08 5.68
N ARG A 146 2.92 -6.73 4.50
CA ARG A 146 2.34 -5.76 3.58
C ARG A 146 1.58 -6.47 2.45
N PHE A 147 0.29 -6.17 2.31
CA PHE A 147 -0.63 -6.81 1.37
C PHE A 147 -1.52 -5.82 0.62
N GLY A 148 -2.04 -6.26 -0.53
CA GLY A 148 -2.99 -5.49 -1.35
C GLY A 148 -4.44 -5.93 -1.15
N LYS A 149 -5.36 -5.24 -1.86
CA LYS A 149 -6.82 -5.42 -1.78
C LYS A 149 -7.25 -6.90 -1.68
N LYS A 150 -6.75 -7.79 -2.54
CA LYS A 150 -7.13 -9.22 -2.60
C LYS A 150 -6.96 -10.04 -1.30
N ILE A 151 -6.18 -9.58 -0.33
CA ILE A 151 -6.07 -10.21 1.01
C ILE A 151 -6.91 -9.43 2.03
N PHE A 152 -7.01 -8.11 1.90
CA PHE A 152 -7.93 -7.29 2.69
C PHE A 152 -9.40 -7.68 2.45
N ASP A 153 -9.74 -8.05 1.20
CA ASP A 153 -11.02 -8.62 0.81
C ASP A 153 -11.29 -9.88 1.62
N LYS A 154 -10.44 -10.91 1.50
CA LYS A 154 -10.56 -12.17 2.27
C LYS A 154 -10.63 -11.97 3.80
N ILE A 155 -10.02 -10.91 4.33
CA ILE A 155 -10.14 -10.49 5.74
C ILE A 155 -11.53 -9.91 6.02
N ASN A 156 -12.02 -9.01 5.17
CA ASN A 156 -13.34 -8.40 5.26
C ASN A 156 -14.47 -9.41 5.09
N ASP A 157 -14.36 -10.29 4.09
CA ASP A 157 -15.33 -11.36 3.78
C ASP A 157 -15.51 -12.30 4.98
N LEU A 158 -14.42 -12.63 5.69
CA LEU A 158 -14.47 -13.44 6.91
C LEU A 158 -15.14 -12.70 8.09
N MET A 159 -14.94 -11.39 8.20
CA MET A 159 -15.58 -10.57 9.24
C MET A 159 -17.04 -10.23 8.94
N ASN A 160 -17.44 -10.24 7.67
CA ASN A 160 -18.77 -9.88 7.20
C ASN A 160 -19.23 -10.88 6.10
N PRO A 161 -19.62 -12.11 6.47
CA PRO A 161 -20.03 -13.11 5.49
C PRO A 161 -21.29 -12.73 4.71
N GLU A 162 -21.41 -13.20 3.48
CA GLU A 162 -22.55 -12.90 2.60
C GLU A 162 -23.73 -13.88 2.75
N PHE A 163 -23.56 -14.98 3.50
CA PHE A 163 -24.52 -16.09 3.60
C PHE A 163 -24.95 -16.37 5.04
N GLU A 164 -26.23 -16.73 5.24
CA GLU A 164 -26.83 -16.93 6.58
C GLU A 164 -26.25 -18.14 7.36
N ASP A 165 -25.58 -19.08 6.69
CA ASP A 165 -24.91 -20.23 7.30
C ASP A 165 -23.43 -19.98 7.66
N GLU A 166 -22.87 -18.83 7.30
CA GLU A 166 -21.49 -18.43 7.64
C GLU A 166 -21.46 -17.47 8.84
N SER A 167 -20.82 -17.89 9.95
CA SER A 167 -20.65 -17.03 11.13
C SER A 167 -19.50 -16.03 10.93
N PRO A 168 -19.66 -14.74 11.29
CA PRO A 168 -18.59 -13.75 11.19
C PRO A 168 -17.45 -14.07 12.17
N VAL A 169 -16.21 -14.00 11.68
CA VAL A 169 -15.00 -14.32 12.45
C VAL A 169 -13.99 -13.19 12.30
N ASN A 170 -13.61 -12.56 13.42
CA ASN A 170 -12.53 -11.57 13.44
C ASN A 170 -11.16 -12.27 13.32
N PRO A 171 -10.40 -12.16 12.20
CA PRO A 171 -9.09 -12.81 12.07
C PRO A 171 -8.01 -12.17 12.95
N PHE A 172 -8.27 -10.99 13.52
CA PHE A 172 -7.39 -10.25 14.43
C PHE A 172 -7.75 -10.42 15.91
N ASP A 173 -8.93 -10.99 16.23
CA ASP A 173 -9.18 -11.58 17.55
C ASP A 173 -8.26 -12.79 17.70
N LEU A 174 -7.83 -13.12 18.91
CA LEU A 174 -6.85 -14.17 19.08
C LEU A 174 -7.07 -15.22 20.16
N TRP A 175 -8.33 -15.47 20.48
CA TRP A 175 -8.79 -16.80 20.84
C TRP A 175 -9.44 -17.42 19.58
N GLU A 176 -10.42 -16.72 19.02
CA GLU A 176 -11.44 -17.27 18.13
C GLU A 176 -11.14 -17.08 16.64
N GLY A 177 -10.41 -16.04 16.23
CA GLY A 177 -10.18 -15.78 14.79
C GLY A 177 -9.48 -16.90 13.99
N ALA A 178 -9.33 -16.75 12.66
CA ALA A 178 -8.76 -17.77 11.77
C ALA A 178 -7.28 -17.58 11.35
N ASN A 179 -6.53 -18.67 11.14
CA ASN A 179 -5.18 -18.65 10.55
C ASN A 179 -5.26 -18.41 9.04
N PHE A 180 -4.33 -17.66 8.45
CA PHE A 180 -4.31 -17.42 7.01
C PHE A 180 -3.28 -18.30 6.30
N LYS A 181 -3.74 -19.33 5.59
CA LYS A 181 -2.94 -20.14 4.66
C LYS A 181 -2.69 -19.32 3.40
N MET A 182 -1.53 -18.67 3.33
CA MET A 182 -1.03 -18.02 2.11
C MET A 182 -0.61 -19.06 1.08
N LYS A 183 -1.31 -19.11 -0.06
CA LYS A 183 -0.98 -19.98 -1.20
C LYS A 183 -0.82 -19.13 -2.44
N ILE A 184 0.38 -18.58 -2.60
CA ILE A 184 0.75 -17.73 -3.74
C ILE A 184 1.02 -18.62 -4.95
N ARG A 185 0.58 -18.18 -6.14
CA ARG A 185 0.93 -18.78 -7.44
C ARG A 185 1.27 -17.68 -8.45
N LYS A 186 2.14 -17.96 -9.42
CA LYS A 186 2.39 -17.03 -10.53
C LYS A 186 1.42 -17.36 -11.68
N ILE A 187 0.52 -16.43 -11.99
CA ILE A 187 -0.45 -16.53 -13.11
C ILE A 187 -0.23 -15.31 -14.00
N GLU A 188 0.03 -15.52 -15.29
CA GLU A 188 0.29 -14.46 -16.28
C GLU A 188 1.37 -13.44 -15.85
N GLY A 189 2.34 -13.91 -15.05
CA GLY A 189 3.42 -13.10 -14.48
C GLY A 189 3.12 -12.47 -13.10
N TYR A 190 1.86 -12.39 -12.69
CA TYR A 190 1.42 -11.79 -11.44
C TYR A 190 1.28 -12.80 -10.29
N SER A 191 1.45 -12.33 -9.05
CA SER A 191 1.16 -13.12 -7.84
C SER A 191 -0.35 -13.21 -7.61
N ASN A 192 -0.92 -14.38 -7.88
CA ASN A 192 -2.28 -14.75 -7.54
C ASN A 192 -2.35 -15.27 -6.09
N TYR A 193 -3.44 -14.94 -5.39
CA TYR A 193 -3.68 -15.31 -3.99
C TYR A 193 -5.04 -16.01 -3.80
N ASP A 194 -5.78 -16.36 -4.85
CA ASP A 194 -7.18 -16.77 -4.72
C ASP A 194 -7.34 -18.09 -3.93
N LYS A 195 -6.34 -18.99 -4.03
CA LYS A 195 -6.23 -20.22 -3.23
C LYS A 195 -5.73 -20.01 -1.79
N SER A 196 -5.44 -18.77 -1.40
CA SER A 196 -5.17 -18.44 -0.01
C SER A 196 -6.49 -18.38 0.75
N GLU A 197 -6.53 -18.97 1.92
CA GLU A 197 -7.77 -19.23 2.67
C GLU A 197 -7.54 -19.05 4.16
N PHE A 198 -8.63 -18.80 4.88
CA PHE A 198 -8.63 -18.87 6.32
C PHE A 198 -8.87 -20.33 6.77
N GLU A 199 -8.16 -20.77 7.80
CA GLU A 199 -8.45 -22.01 8.52
C GLU A 199 -9.65 -21.81 9.46
N THR A 200 -10.13 -22.88 10.10
CA THR A 200 -11.18 -22.75 11.11
C THR A 200 -10.74 -21.90 12.31
N PRO A 201 -11.67 -21.21 12.99
CA PRO A 201 -11.54 -20.82 14.40
C PRO A 201 -10.97 -21.95 15.28
N THR A 202 -10.09 -21.65 16.24
CA THR A 202 -9.37 -22.68 17.05
C THR A 202 -8.43 -22.09 18.10
N ALA A 203 -8.81 -21.81 19.36
CA ALA A 203 -8.00 -21.16 20.42
C ALA A 203 -6.47 -21.17 20.24
N LEU A 204 -5.85 -20.00 20.32
CA LEU A 204 -4.65 -19.70 19.54
C LEU A 204 -3.46 -20.69 19.92
N LEU A 205 -2.90 -20.66 21.12
CA LEU A 205 -2.15 -21.73 21.80
C LEU A 205 -2.99 -22.03 23.04
N ASP A 206 -2.35 -22.66 24.02
CA ASP A 206 -2.95 -23.10 25.27
C ASP A 206 -2.42 -22.28 26.47
N ASP A 207 -1.14 -21.87 26.41
CA ASP A 207 -0.45 -21.03 27.40
C ASP A 207 -0.87 -19.55 27.30
N GLU A 208 -1.40 -18.96 28.38
CA GLU A 208 -1.67 -17.52 28.43
C GLU A 208 -0.41 -16.66 28.58
N ALA A 209 0.64 -17.16 29.24
CA ALA A 209 1.87 -16.41 29.48
C ALA A 209 2.80 -16.28 28.25
N ARG A 210 2.25 -16.42 27.03
CA ARG A 210 2.93 -16.07 25.75
C ARG A 210 2.25 -14.96 24.97
N LEU A 211 1.12 -14.46 25.46
CA LEU A 211 0.24 -13.56 24.72
C LEU A 211 0.70 -12.10 24.67
N GLU A 212 0.90 -11.46 25.83
CA GLU A 212 1.57 -10.16 25.93
C GLU A 212 2.98 -10.20 25.41
N GLU A 213 3.71 -11.30 25.53
CA GLU A 213 5.06 -11.36 24.95
C GLU A 213 5.00 -11.14 23.44
N ILE A 214 3.97 -11.69 22.80
CA ILE A 214 3.69 -11.50 21.38
C ILE A 214 3.07 -10.09 21.17
N TRP A 215 2.08 -9.64 21.97
CA TRP A 215 1.38 -8.36 21.77
C TRP A 215 2.20 -7.11 22.11
N LYS A 216 2.97 -7.14 23.19
CA LYS A 216 3.98 -6.12 23.52
C LYS A 216 5.21 -6.19 22.60
N SER A 217 5.30 -7.17 21.70
CA SER A 217 6.25 -7.17 20.58
C SER A 217 5.60 -6.87 19.21
N GLU A 218 4.35 -6.39 19.19
CA GLU A 218 3.85 -5.66 18.02
C GLU A 218 4.66 -4.39 17.77
N PHE A 219 4.92 -4.12 16.49
CA PHE A 219 5.51 -2.87 16.05
C PHE A 219 4.40 -1.83 15.80
N SER A 220 4.64 -0.56 16.13
CA SER A 220 3.62 0.48 15.92
C SER A 220 3.23 0.60 14.44
N LEU A 221 1.93 0.60 14.18
CA LEU A 221 1.35 0.81 12.85
C LEU A 221 1.24 2.30 12.54
N LYS A 222 1.04 3.15 13.56
CA LYS A 222 1.16 4.62 13.47
C LYS A 222 2.55 5.08 12.97
N GLU A 223 3.64 4.40 13.33
CA GLU A 223 4.99 4.66 12.77
C GLU A 223 5.07 4.50 11.25
N LEU A 224 4.25 3.65 10.63
CA LEU A 224 4.31 3.42 9.17
C LEU A 224 3.67 4.55 8.37
N VAL A 225 2.83 5.35 9.01
CA VAL A 225 2.07 6.47 8.42
C VAL A 225 2.41 7.81 9.08
N SER A 226 3.50 7.88 9.86
CA SER A 226 4.00 9.14 10.42
C SER A 226 4.55 10.06 9.32
N THR A 227 4.53 11.37 9.57
CA THR A 227 4.82 12.39 8.54
C THR A 227 6.24 12.31 7.97
N ASP A 228 7.21 11.81 8.73
CA ASP A 228 8.59 11.57 8.30
C ASP A 228 8.75 10.41 7.30
N LYS A 229 7.72 9.57 7.10
CA LYS A 229 7.69 8.53 6.05
C LYS A 229 7.27 9.08 4.68
N PHE A 230 7.03 10.39 4.57
CA PHE A 230 6.63 11.08 3.34
C PHE A 230 7.61 12.22 3.03
N LYS A 231 7.91 12.42 1.76
CA LYS A 231 8.63 13.60 1.28
C LYS A 231 7.65 14.76 1.10
N THR A 232 8.16 15.99 1.11
CA THR A 232 7.38 17.20 0.81
C THR A 232 6.80 17.16 -0.61
N PHE A 233 5.74 17.93 -0.85
CA PHE A 233 5.11 18.02 -2.18
C PHE A 233 6.12 18.45 -3.24
N GLU A 234 7.01 19.38 -2.89
CA GLU A 234 8.07 19.95 -3.70
C GLU A 234 9.10 18.89 -4.09
N GLU A 235 9.62 18.10 -3.14
CA GLU A 235 10.54 16.99 -3.42
C GLU A 235 9.89 15.92 -4.31
N LEU A 236 8.63 15.57 -4.02
CA LEU A 236 7.86 14.61 -4.81
C LEU A 236 7.61 15.13 -6.25
N LYS A 237 7.38 16.44 -6.43
CA LYS A 237 7.21 17.09 -7.73
C LYS A 237 8.51 17.14 -8.52
N ILE A 238 9.63 17.51 -7.88
CA ILE A 238 10.97 17.49 -8.49
C ILE A 238 11.34 16.08 -8.95
N LYS A 239 11.06 15.04 -8.14
CA LYS A 239 11.28 13.65 -8.55
C LYS A 239 10.32 13.21 -9.67
N LEU A 240 9.08 13.68 -9.68
CA LEU A 240 8.10 13.37 -10.73
C LEU A 240 8.56 13.94 -12.07
N ASP A 241 8.90 15.22 -12.12
CA ASP A 241 9.34 15.90 -13.34
C ASP A 241 10.63 15.29 -13.89
N LYS A 242 11.57 14.93 -13.01
CA LYS A 242 12.77 14.17 -13.37
C LYS A 242 12.44 12.82 -13.99
N VAL A 243 11.56 12.02 -13.37
CA VAL A 243 11.22 10.67 -13.87
C VAL A 243 10.44 10.74 -15.19
N LEU A 244 9.56 11.73 -15.36
CA LEU A 244 8.80 11.90 -16.60
C LEU A 244 9.62 12.53 -17.74
N GLY A 245 10.80 13.11 -17.47
CA GLY A 245 11.58 13.85 -18.45
C GLY A 245 11.00 15.24 -18.75
N LEU A 246 10.22 15.80 -17.82
CA LEU A 246 9.63 17.15 -17.90
C LEU A 246 10.57 18.24 -17.35
N GLY A 247 11.69 17.84 -16.74
CA GLY A 247 12.74 18.77 -16.36
C GLY A 247 13.35 19.46 -17.59
N THR A 248 13.34 20.80 -17.58
CA THR A 248 14.05 21.63 -18.56
C THR A 248 15.54 21.28 -18.63
N GLU A 249 16.17 21.58 -19.77
CA GLU A 249 17.59 21.30 -19.99
C GLU A 249 18.50 21.84 -18.88
N ASN A 250 19.52 21.06 -18.54
CA ASN A 250 20.70 21.47 -17.76
C ASN A 250 20.46 22.14 -16.39
N ILE A 251 20.38 21.31 -15.34
CA ILE A 251 20.78 21.71 -13.98
C ILE A 251 22.16 21.09 -13.67
N PRO A 252 23.28 21.76 -13.96
CA PRO A 252 24.60 21.34 -13.50
C PRO A 252 24.75 21.57 -11.98
N PRO A 253 25.48 20.71 -11.24
CA PRO A 253 25.57 20.81 -9.79
C PRO A 253 26.70 21.76 -9.33
N ALA A 254 26.35 22.94 -8.79
CA ALA A 254 27.18 23.63 -7.80
C ALA A 254 26.43 24.75 -7.06
N PHE A 255 26.76 24.95 -5.78
CA PHE A 255 26.53 26.22 -5.09
C PHE A 255 27.44 27.29 -5.68
N SER A 256 26.91 28.45 -6.08
CA SER A 256 27.62 29.74 -6.07
C SER A 256 26.65 30.91 -6.29
N LEU A 257 26.50 31.77 -5.29
CA LEU A 257 26.02 33.13 -5.47
C LEU A 257 27.19 34.00 -5.97
N PRO A 258 26.98 34.77 -7.04
CA PRO A 258 27.23 36.21 -6.91
C PRO A 258 26.09 37.06 -7.51
N LYS A 259 26.16 38.36 -7.25
CA LYS A 259 25.15 39.36 -7.66
C LYS A 259 25.31 39.85 -9.11
N ASP A 260 24.24 40.49 -9.58
CA ASP A 260 24.19 41.59 -10.55
C ASP A 260 24.90 41.39 -11.91
N LYS A 261 24.09 41.30 -12.97
CA LYS A 261 23.87 42.48 -13.82
C LYS A 261 22.60 42.38 -14.67
N THR A 262 21.98 43.54 -14.87
CA THR A 262 20.93 43.80 -15.85
C THR A 262 21.56 44.15 -17.20
N GLU A 263 21.15 43.49 -18.28
CA GLU A 263 21.19 44.06 -19.64
C GLU A 263 19.86 43.74 -20.33
N ASP A 264 19.40 44.68 -21.17
CA ASP A 264 18.04 44.77 -21.71
C ASP A 264 17.90 44.17 -23.13
N VAL A 265 16.67 44.25 -23.65
CA VAL A 265 16.20 44.21 -25.05
C VAL A 265 16.01 42.84 -25.75
N PRO A 266 15.09 42.74 -26.74
CA PRO A 266 13.92 43.60 -27.02
C PRO A 266 12.57 42.85 -26.99
N PHE A 267 11.51 43.58 -26.62
CA PHE A 267 10.11 43.17 -26.82
C PHE A 267 9.69 43.42 -28.28
N ASP A 268 9.20 42.38 -28.98
CA ASP A 268 8.60 42.51 -30.33
C ASP A 268 7.06 42.46 -30.26
N GLY A 269 6.41 43.27 -31.10
CA GLY A 269 5.04 43.74 -30.92
C GLY A 269 3.94 42.82 -31.46
N GLY A 270 3.72 41.66 -30.83
CA GLY A 270 2.57 40.78 -31.14
C GLY A 270 1.23 41.30 -30.62
N VAL A 271 0.25 41.54 -31.51
CA VAL A 271 -1.08 42.06 -31.17
C VAL A 271 -1.97 40.97 -30.52
N PRO A 272 -2.70 41.24 -29.42
CA PRO A 272 -3.51 40.22 -28.75
C PRO A 272 -4.78 39.84 -29.54
N ILE A 273 -5.02 38.53 -29.69
CA ILE A 273 -6.29 37.99 -30.20
C ILE A 273 -7.21 37.72 -29.01
N GLN A 274 -8.34 38.43 -28.97
CA GLN A 274 -9.34 38.36 -27.90
C GLN A 274 -10.65 37.76 -28.43
N THR A 275 -11.01 36.55 -28.01
CA THR A 275 -12.29 35.91 -28.37
C THR A 275 -12.92 35.18 -27.18
N THR A 276 -14.10 35.65 -26.76
CA THR A 276 -14.99 35.04 -25.76
C THR A 276 -16.46 35.23 -26.23
N PRO A 277 -17.50 34.71 -25.54
CA PRO A 277 -17.91 33.31 -25.64
C PRO A 277 -19.43 33.12 -25.93
N LYS A 278 -19.88 31.96 -26.43
CA LYS A 278 -21.30 31.52 -26.42
C LYS A 278 -21.48 29.98 -26.66
N PRO A 279 -22.68 29.35 -26.48
CA PRO A 279 -22.77 28.29 -25.45
C PRO A 279 -23.60 27.01 -25.79
N ALA A 280 -23.66 26.11 -24.80
CA ALA A 280 -24.78 25.21 -24.45
C ALA A 280 -25.26 24.08 -25.39
N ALA A 281 -24.96 22.84 -24.99
CA ALA A 281 -25.86 21.67 -24.87
C ALA A 281 -25.01 20.53 -24.26
N GLU A 282 -25.21 20.09 -23.01
CA GLU A 282 -26.28 19.20 -22.52
C GLU A 282 -26.28 17.80 -23.17
N SER A 283 -25.71 16.85 -22.43
CA SER A 283 -26.05 15.42 -22.45
C SER A 283 -25.88 14.90 -21.03
N GLU A 284 -27.00 14.62 -20.35
CA GLU A 284 -27.02 13.99 -19.03
C GLU A 284 -26.62 12.52 -19.14
N ASP A 285 -25.85 12.00 -18.18
CA ASP A 285 -26.05 10.62 -17.69
C ASP A 285 -25.29 10.36 -16.36
N ASN A 286 -26.02 10.61 -15.26
CA ASN A 286 -26.13 9.70 -14.10
C ASN A 286 -24.85 9.22 -13.35
N ASP A 287 -24.34 10.05 -12.44
CA ASP A 287 -23.38 9.67 -11.37
C ASP A 287 -23.92 9.94 -9.93
N GLU A 288 -25.14 10.46 -9.78
CA GLU A 288 -25.62 11.01 -8.48
C GLU A 288 -26.07 9.95 -7.46
N GLU A 289 -26.51 8.75 -7.89
CA GLU A 289 -26.95 7.68 -6.96
C GLU A 289 -25.83 7.23 -6.00
N ALA A 290 -24.56 7.34 -6.40
CA ALA A 290 -23.43 6.94 -5.57
C ALA A 290 -23.16 7.89 -4.38
N LEU A 291 -23.62 9.14 -4.45
CA LEU A 291 -23.39 10.15 -3.40
C LEU A 291 -24.51 10.17 -2.36
N GLY A 292 -25.76 9.96 -2.78
CA GLY A 292 -26.93 9.96 -1.89
C GLY A 292 -26.90 8.87 -0.80
N TYR A 293 -26.18 7.77 -1.03
CA TYR A 293 -26.07 6.67 -0.07
C TYR A 293 -25.29 7.07 1.20
N PHE A 294 -24.20 7.83 1.05
CA PHE A 294 -23.37 8.27 2.18
C PHE A 294 -24.04 9.35 3.02
N GLN A 295 -24.88 10.21 2.41
CA GLN A 295 -25.56 11.27 3.12
C GLN A 295 -26.65 10.73 4.06
N LYS A 296 -27.40 9.70 3.66
CA LYS A 296 -28.39 9.03 4.55
C LYS A 296 -27.75 8.37 5.78
N LEU A 297 -26.53 7.85 5.64
CA LEU A 297 -25.78 7.28 6.78
C LEU A 297 -25.29 8.36 7.77
N ALA A 298 -25.13 9.61 7.33
CA ALA A 298 -24.76 10.74 8.20
C ALA A 298 -25.96 11.39 8.92
N GLU A 299 -27.18 11.26 8.37
CA GLU A 299 -28.41 11.83 8.94
C GLU A 299 -29.17 10.87 9.89
N THR A 300 -28.62 9.67 10.15
CA THR A 300 -29.23 8.64 11.02
C THR A 300 -28.36 8.29 12.24
N ALA A 301 -27.65 9.29 12.80
CA ALA A 301 -26.76 9.18 13.96
C ALA A 301 -26.99 10.33 14.96
#